data_AF-A0A9P7EYF6-F1
#
_entry.id   AF-A0A9P7EYF6-F1
#
_cell.length_a   1.000
_cell.length_b   1.000
_cell.length_c   1.000
_cell.angle_alpha   90.00
_cell.angle_beta   90.00
_cell.angle_gamma   90.00
#
_symmetry.space_group_name_H-M   'P 1'
#
loop_
_entity.id
_entity.type
_entity.pdbx_description
1 polymer ?
#
loop_
_entity_poly.entity_id
_entity_poly.type
_entity_poly.pdbx_seq_one_letter_code
_entity_poly.pdbx_strand_id
1 'polypeptide(L)'
;MQPPDEDLPAIQVSLEEFVLAAEQMFKSDQLETFIRFVLAGRLQSHDKLARIFINARQGALAPQISEYKLHRDIDSVIGITRDLPFQTHMAIFPLASFRDSLTEDNHLKCPLSCPKDVIGVPLHRIPNMALGKVDRRHITRIFFPGLYHQGQNPAIPPETMSLIYEKCLRPAVVSLNGVDRSRWPITYSTAMTLYRDQKGKFHFGTIDFPSHLLGQLGHKLLELFQKQDGLQDAFFVHELRGTKGASHHDPRDARARHAAFNAVFNLFDMSIIKPEDWVVDIGLEIQHEDHILQWLTKGHRLQYRVISDGDWNDLVFKRYFPPKGIPSTTKSLQHFPSASYYRQWQSLLDQLDEDESEIIQNHHLMPWFNKLYWVPHPEGDRMWSTKKGGKEWIMLPPGGLGGCPRIAVNTRFYGKDVPRLVGGTS
;
A
#
# COMPACT_ATOMS: atom_id res chain seq x y z
N MET A 1 -29.01 -27.03 -11.11
CA MET A 1 -28.60 -25.63 -10.89
C MET A 1 -27.67 -25.30 -12.04
N GLN A 2 -28.15 -24.55 -13.05
CA GLN A 2 -27.35 -24.19 -14.22
C GLN A 2 -26.21 -23.23 -13.80
N PRO A 3 -25.02 -23.33 -14.41
CA PRO A 3 -23.85 -22.54 -14.05
C PRO A 3 -24.11 -21.02 -14.14
N PRO A 4 -23.36 -20.18 -13.41
CA PRO A 4 -23.57 -18.73 -13.33
C PRO A 4 -23.33 -17.97 -14.65
N ASP A 5 -22.86 -18.63 -15.72
CA ASP A 5 -22.35 -18.00 -16.95
C ASP A 5 -23.34 -18.09 -18.14
N GLU A 6 -24.64 -18.13 -17.89
CA GLU A 6 -25.66 -18.01 -18.94
C GLU A 6 -25.56 -16.66 -19.68
N ASP A 7 -25.49 -16.71 -21.01
CA ASP A 7 -25.48 -15.54 -21.90
C ASP A 7 -26.87 -14.90 -21.96
N LEU A 8 -27.14 -14.04 -20.97
CA LEU A 8 -28.39 -13.30 -20.84
C LEU A 8 -28.19 -11.84 -21.30
N PRO A 9 -29.22 -11.20 -21.89
CA PRO A 9 -29.15 -9.78 -22.21
C PRO A 9 -28.83 -8.96 -20.96
N ALA A 10 -27.84 -8.08 -21.09
CA ALA A 10 -27.39 -7.22 -20.00
C ALA A 10 -28.27 -5.95 -19.93
N ILE A 11 -28.73 -5.62 -18.72
CA ILE A 11 -29.40 -4.37 -18.39
C ILE A 11 -28.54 -3.65 -17.37
N GLN A 12 -28.23 -2.38 -17.62
CA GLN A 12 -27.55 -1.52 -16.66
C GLN A 12 -28.58 -0.71 -15.88
N VAL A 13 -28.43 -0.64 -14.56
CA VAL A 13 -29.26 0.19 -13.67
C VAL A 13 -28.37 1.01 -12.75
N SER A 14 -28.86 2.16 -12.30
CA SER A 14 -28.26 2.93 -11.20
C SER A 14 -28.41 2.20 -9.87
N LEU A 15 -27.65 2.67 -8.86
CA LEU A 15 -27.79 2.16 -7.49
C LEU A 15 -29.18 2.45 -6.93
N GLU A 16 -29.73 3.64 -7.22
CA GLU A 16 -31.09 4.03 -6.80
C GLU A 16 -32.16 3.13 -7.42
N GLU A 17 -32.14 2.95 -8.75
CA GLU A 17 -33.07 2.06 -9.44
C GLU A 17 -32.98 0.62 -8.92
N PHE A 18 -31.77 0.14 -8.63
CA PHE A 18 -31.56 -1.17 -8.02
C PHE A 18 -32.21 -1.29 -6.64
N VAL A 19 -31.97 -0.31 -5.76
CA VAL A 19 -32.52 -0.31 -4.40
C VAL A 19 -34.04 -0.21 -4.43
N LEU A 20 -34.61 0.68 -5.24
CA LEU A 20 -36.07 0.84 -5.38
C LEU A 20 -36.73 -0.44 -5.90
N ALA A 21 -36.14 -1.08 -6.92
CA ALA A 21 -36.65 -2.34 -7.44
C ALA A 21 -36.57 -3.47 -6.41
N ALA A 22 -35.46 -3.58 -5.67
CA ALA A 22 -35.29 -4.56 -4.60
C ALA A 22 -36.31 -4.33 -3.47
N GLU A 23 -36.50 -3.08 -3.05
CA GLU A 23 -37.47 -2.72 -2.00
C GLU A 23 -38.90 -3.02 -2.43
N GLN A 24 -39.26 -2.74 -3.69
CA GLN A 24 -40.58 -3.07 -4.24
C GLN A 24 -40.83 -4.59 -4.24
N MET A 25 -39.84 -5.39 -4.66
CA MET A 25 -39.94 -6.86 -4.66
C MET A 25 -40.08 -7.41 -3.25
N PHE A 26 -39.32 -6.86 -2.30
CA PHE A 26 -39.38 -7.25 -0.89
C PHE A 26 -40.76 -6.91 -0.28
N LYS A 27 -41.27 -5.70 -0.50
CA LYS A 27 -42.59 -5.27 0.00
C LYS A 27 -43.75 -6.04 -0.63
N SER A 28 -43.58 -6.55 -1.84
CA SER A 28 -44.60 -7.31 -2.57
C SER A 28 -44.57 -8.82 -2.26
N ASP A 29 -43.81 -9.24 -1.23
CA ASP A 29 -43.61 -10.64 -0.81
C ASP A 29 -43.10 -11.58 -1.92
N GLN A 30 -42.40 -11.02 -2.91
CA GLN A 30 -41.77 -11.79 -4.00
C GLN A 30 -40.38 -12.25 -3.59
N LEU A 31 -40.27 -13.00 -2.50
CA LEU A 31 -38.99 -13.35 -1.87
C LEU A 31 -38.01 -14.04 -2.83
N GLU A 32 -38.50 -14.96 -3.66
CA GLU A 32 -37.65 -15.65 -4.65
C GLU A 32 -37.12 -14.69 -5.73
N THR A 33 -37.98 -13.81 -6.24
CA THR A 33 -37.60 -12.79 -7.23
C THR A 33 -36.60 -11.81 -6.61
N PHE A 34 -36.83 -11.37 -5.38
CA PHE A 34 -35.93 -10.52 -4.62
C PHE A 34 -34.55 -11.17 -4.45
N ILE A 35 -34.49 -12.43 -4.01
CA ILE A 35 -33.23 -13.17 -3.83
C ILE A 35 -32.49 -13.30 -5.16
N ARG A 36 -33.18 -13.65 -6.25
CA ARG A 36 -32.58 -13.76 -7.60
C ARG A 36 -32.08 -12.40 -8.11
N PHE A 37 -32.80 -11.33 -7.85
CA PHE A 37 -32.43 -9.97 -8.22
C PHE A 37 -31.20 -9.49 -7.44
N VAL A 38 -31.23 -9.58 -6.11
CA VAL A 38 -30.19 -9.01 -5.23
C VAL A 38 -28.92 -9.87 -5.21
N LEU A 39 -29.05 -11.19 -5.10
CA LEU A 39 -27.88 -12.08 -4.95
C LEU A 39 -27.34 -12.61 -6.27
N ALA A 40 -28.21 -12.78 -7.28
CA ALA A 40 -27.81 -13.37 -8.56
C ALA A 40 -27.84 -12.36 -9.73
N GLY A 41 -28.21 -11.09 -9.48
CA GLY A 41 -28.27 -10.07 -10.52
C GLY A 41 -29.22 -10.43 -11.65
N ARG A 42 -30.33 -11.12 -11.36
CA ARG A 42 -31.28 -11.61 -12.37
C ARG A 42 -32.61 -10.86 -12.26
N LEU A 43 -33.02 -10.25 -13.37
CA LEU A 43 -34.35 -9.67 -13.51
C LEU A 43 -35.17 -10.52 -14.47
N GLN A 44 -36.31 -11.01 -14.01
CA GLN A 44 -37.30 -11.62 -14.88
C GLN A 44 -38.37 -10.58 -15.19
N SER A 45 -38.48 -10.20 -16.46
CA SER A 45 -39.58 -9.38 -16.96
C SER A 45 -40.35 -10.19 -17.98
N HIS A 46 -41.60 -10.52 -17.66
CA HIS A 46 -42.43 -11.44 -18.43
C HIS A 46 -41.68 -12.79 -18.63
N ASP A 47 -41.45 -13.20 -19.88
CA ASP A 47 -40.75 -14.45 -20.25
C ASP A 47 -39.25 -14.26 -20.55
N LYS A 48 -38.69 -13.07 -20.30
CA LYS A 48 -37.28 -12.79 -20.57
C LYS A 48 -36.50 -12.64 -19.28
N LEU A 49 -35.46 -13.44 -19.14
CA LEU A 49 -34.47 -13.31 -18.07
C LEU A 49 -33.34 -12.41 -18.56
N ALA A 50 -32.99 -11.42 -17.76
CA ALA A 50 -31.90 -10.49 -18.03
C ALA A 50 -30.91 -10.47 -16.87
N ARG A 51 -29.67 -10.11 -17.18
CA ARG A 51 -28.62 -9.89 -16.18
C ARG A 51 -28.49 -8.41 -15.88
N ILE A 52 -28.46 -8.07 -14.61
CA ILE A 52 -28.37 -6.70 -14.14
C ILE A 52 -26.92 -6.38 -13.80
N PHE A 53 -26.46 -5.24 -14.31
CA PHE A 53 -25.20 -4.63 -13.92
C PHE A 53 -25.49 -3.31 -13.22
N ILE A 54 -25.08 -3.20 -11.96
CA ILE A 54 -25.24 -1.97 -11.19
C ILE A 54 -24.13 -1.02 -11.57
N ASN A 55 -24.49 0.14 -12.11
CA ASN A 55 -23.58 1.25 -12.31
C ASN A 55 -23.81 2.28 -11.21
N ALA A 56 -23.01 2.22 -10.14
CA ALA A 56 -23.09 3.14 -9.03
C ALA A 56 -22.83 4.62 -9.41
N ARG A 57 -22.35 4.89 -10.63
CA ARG A 57 -22.15 6.25 -11.16
C ARG A 57 -23.35 6.79 -11.93
N GLN A 58 -24.25 5.92 -12.38
CA GLN A 58 -25.40 6.34 -13.17
C GLN A 58 -26.32 7.18 -12.29
N GLY A 59 -26.62 8.41 -12.73
CA GLY A 59 -27.41 9.38 -11.96
C GLY A 59 -26.68 10.05 -10.80
N ALA A 60 -25.43 9.66 -10.49
CA ALA A 60 -24.67 10.28 -9.40
C ALA A 60 -24.12 11.64 -9.83
N LEU A 61 -24.49 12.69 -9.09
CA LEU A 61 -23.94 14.03 -9.23
C LEU A 61 -22.86 14.27 -8.18
N ALA A 62 -21.78 14.95 -8.58
CA ALA A 62 -20.81 15.44 -7.60
C ALA A 62 -21.48 16.57 -6.79
N PRO A 63 -21.36 16.55 -5.45
CA PRO A 63 -21.92 17.62 -4.63
C PRO A 63 -21.22 18.96 -4.92
N GLN A 64 -21.96 20.06 -4.85
CA GLN A 64 -21.39 21.39 -4.97
C GLN A 64 -20.48 21.69 -3.77
N ILE A 65 -19.49 22.57 -3.97
CA ILE A 65 -18.52 22.93 -2.91
C ILE A 65 -19.19 23.49 -1.65
N SER A 66 -20.35 24.15 -1.81
CA SER A 66 -21.15 24.68 -0.70
C SER A 66 -21.92 23.63 0.09
N GLU A 67 -22.11 22.43 -0.46
CA GLU A 67 -22.98 21.39 0.10
C GLU A 67 -22.22 20.40 0.99
N TYR A 68 -20.88 20.42 0.98
CA TYR A 68 -20.07 19.57 1.83
C TYR A 68 -19.14 20.36 2.75
N LYS A 69 -18.88 19.79 3.91
CA LYS A 69 -17.89 20.24 4.89
C LYS A 69 -16.59 19.50 4.66
N LEU A 70 -15.49 20.24 4.75
CA LEU A 70 -14.14 19.70 4.69
C LEU A 70 -13.46 19.91 6.03
N HIS A 71 -12.80 18.86 6.49
CA HIS A 71 -11.94 18.93 7.65
C HIS A 71 -10.61 18.27 7.30
N ARG A 72 -9.52 18.88 7.73
CA ARG A 72 -8.20 18.26 7.70
C ARG A 72 -7.73 17.96 9.11
N ASP A 73 -6.98 16.89 9.25
CA ASP A 73 -6.28 16.55 10.48
C ASP A 73 -4.86 16.11 10.14
N ILE A 74 -3.88 16.52 10.95
CA ILE A 74 -2.51 16.04 10.81
C ILE A 74 -2.44 14.70 11.55
N ASP A 75 -2.41 13.61 10.79
CA ASP A 75 -2.45 12.24 11.34
C ASP A 75 -1.09 11.83 11.91
N SER A 76 -0.02 12.16 11.18
CA SER A 76 1.34 11.93 11.63
C SER A 76 2.34 12.91 11.04
N VAL A 77 3.42 13.14 11.79
CA VAL A 77 4.60 13.88 11.33
C VAL A 77 5.81 12.99 11.52
N ILE A 78 6.57 12.81 10.45
CA ILE A 78 7.78 11.97 10.45
C ILE A 78 8.95 12.78 9.93
N GLY A 79 9.99 12.90 10.75
CA GLY A 79 11.23 13.61 10.40
C GLY A 79 12.44 12.71 10.46
N ILE A 80 13.33 12.80 9.48
CA ILE A 80 14.61 12.09 9.44
C ILE A 80 15.73 13.09 9.65
N THR A 81 16.48 12.99 10.74
CA THR A 81 17.46 14.04 11.10
C THR A 81 18.77 13.43 11.59
N ARG A 82 19.77 14.30 11.74
CA ARG A 82 21.04 14.00 12.43
C ARG A 82 21.19 14.78 13.74
N ASP A 83 20.07 15.26 14.27
CA ASP A 83 20.03 16.03 15.51
C ASP A 83 18.75 15.69 16.31
N LEU A 84 18.59 16.22 17.52
CA LEU A 84 17.39 16.07 18.34
C LEU A 84 16.66 17.42 18.45
N PRO A 85 15.75 17.76 17.51
CA PRO A 85 15.25 19.11 17.33
C PRO A 85 14.06 19.44 18.25
N PHE A 86 14.21 19.22 19.57
CA PHE A 86 13.13 19.42 20.53
C PHE A 86 13.42 20.55 21.52
N GLN A 87 12.40 21.37 21.79
CA GLN A 87 12.46 22.46 22.77
C GLN A 87 12.07 22.01 24.19
N THR A 88 11.49 20.82 24.33
CA THR A 88 11.09 20.21 25.61
C THR A 88 11.97 19.02 25.98
N HIS A 89 11.89 18.58 27.23
CA HIS A 89 12.66 17.45 27.73
C HIS A 89 12.29 16.14 27.01
N MET A 90 13.25 15.22 26.91
CA MET A 90 13.03 13.90 26.35
C MET A 90 13.17 12.84 27.43
N ALA A 91 12.19 11.95 27.55
CA ALA A 91 12.25 10.77 28.38
C ALA A 91 13.04 9.68 27.64
N ILE A 92 14.33 9.52 27.98
CA ILE A 92 15.23 8.58 27.31
C ILE A 92 15.09 7.19 27.93
N PHE A 93 15.11 6.15 27.09
CA PHE A 93 15.08 4.75 27.51
C PHE A 93 16.51 4.24 27.77
N PRO A 94 16.86 3.86 29.01
CA PRO A 94 18.11 3.13 29.24
C PRO A 94 18.03 1.70 28.65
N LEU A 95 16.83 1.14 28.58
CA LEU A 95 16.53 -0.13 27.92
C LEU A 95 15.39 0.08 26.93
N ALA A 96 15.68 0.01 25.63
CA ALA A 96 14.68 0.17 24.59
C ALA A 96 13.76 -1.06 24.49
N SER A 97 12.47 -0.84 24.34
CA SER A 97 11.52 -1.92 24.07
C SER A 97 11.53 -2.29 22.59
N PHE A 98 11.61 -3.58 22.27
CA PHE A 98 11.42 -4.08 20.90
C PHE A 98 10.05 -3.70 20.30
N ARG A 99 9.04 -3.47 21.15
CA ARG A 99 7.70 -3.03 20.72
C ARG A 99 7.68 -1.61 20.19
N ASP A 100 8.65 -0.81 20.64
CA ASP A 100 8.79 0.58 20.24
C ASP A 100 9.70 0.70 18.99
N SER A 101 10.29 -0.38 18.47
CA SER A 101 11.00 -0.39 17.17
C SER A 101 10.02 -0.29 15.99
N LEU A 102 10.46 0.32 14.89
CA LEU A 102 9.67 0.39 13.66
C LEU A 102 9.75 -0.94 12.91
N THR A 103 8.63 -1.66 12.86
CA THR A 103 8.50 -2.96 12.18
C THR A 103 7.59 -2.90 10.95
N GLU A 104 6.76 -1.87 10.84
CA GLU A 104 5.76 -1.71 9.78
C GLU A 104 6.17 -0.61 8.80
N ASP A 105 5.74 -0.77 7.55
CA ASP A 105 6.03 0.20 6.50
C ASP A 105 5.33 1.53 6.76
N ASN A 106 6.11 2.60 6.83
CA ASN A 106 5.63 3.97 6.89
C ASN A 106 5.79 4.71 5.54
N HIS A 107 6.06 3.96 4.46
CA HIS A 107 6.24 4.44 3.09
C HIS A 107 7.45 5.34 2.85
N LEU A 108 8.27 5.59 3.88
CA LEU A 108 9.52 6.34 3.76
C LEU A 108 10.69 5.42 3.45
N LYS A 109 11.62 5.91 2.64
CA LYS A 109 12.83 5.20 2.23
C LYS A 109 14.07 6.02 2.57
N CYS A 110 15.09 5.35 3.09
CA CYS A 110 16.42 5.91 3.26
C CYS A 110 17.31 5.48 2.09
N PRO A 111 18.01 6.42 1.42
CA PRO A 111 18.99 6.08 0.40
C PRO A 111 20.23 5.47 1.06
N LEU A 112 20.52 4.21 0.77
CA LEU A 112 21.75 3.54 1.21
C LEU A 112 22.73 3.40 0.04
N SER A 113 23.96 3.86 0.24
CA SER A 113 25.05 3.70 -0.73
C SER A 113 25.52 2.24 -0.73
N CYS A 114 25.32 1.53 -1.83
CA CYS A 114 25.93 0.23 -2.09
C CYS A 114 27.06 0.40 -3.13
N PRO A 115 28.04 -0.52 -3.22
CA PRO A 115 29.20 -0.38 -4.11
C PRO A 115 28.88 -0.20 -5.60
N LYS A 116 27.65 -0.47 -6.04
CA LYS A 116 27.22 -0.38 -7.44
C LYS A 116 26.06 0.59 -7.69
N ASP A 117 25.27 0.94 -6.68
CA ASP A 117 24.05 1.76 -6.81
C ASP A 117 23.62 2.37 -5.46
N VAL A 118 22.79 3.41 -5.51
CA VAL A 118 22.04 3.90 -4.34
C VAL A 118 20.67 3.22 -4.31
N ILE A 119 20.40 2.45 -3.25
CA ILE A 119 19.13 1.73 -3.09
C ILE A 119 18.28 2.45 -2.05
N GLY A 120 17.03 2.78 -2.41
CA GLY A 120 16.04 3.29 -1.45
C GLY A 120 15.47 2.16 -0.61
N VAL A 121 15.93 2.04 0.63
CA VAL A 121 15.52 0.99 1.58
C VAL A 121 14.37 1.51 2.45
N PRO A 122 13.23 0.81 2.54
CA PRO A 122 12.16 1.19 3.47
C PRO A 122 12.66 1.25 4.91
N LEU A 123 12.29 2.29 5.66
CA LEU A 123 12.83 2.52 7.01
C LEU A 123 12.64 1.29 7.93
N HIS A 124 11.46 0.67 7.92
CA HIS A 124 11.16 -0.50 8.74
C HIS A 124 12.04 -1.74 8.49
N ARG A 125 12.83 -1.74 7.41
CA ARG A 125 13.80 -2.80 7.10
C ARG A 125 15.21 -2.50 7.61
N ILE A 126 15.48 -1.27 8.04
CA ILE A 126 16.76 -0.87 8.60
C ILE A 126 16.74 -1.14 10.11
N PRO A 127 17.78 -1.78 10.67
CA PRO A 127 17.85 -2.01 12.10
C PRO A 127 17.71 -0.73 12.92
N ASN A 128 16.82 -0.76 13.91
CA ASN A 128 16.47 0.43 14.67
C ASN A 128 16.04 0.11 16.11
N MET A 129 16.20 1.10 16.98
CA MET A 129 15.75 1.05 18.38
C MET A 129 15.14 2.38 18.80
N ALA A 130 14.21 2.33 19.76
CA ALA A 130 13.71 3.53 20.40
C ALA A 130 14.78 4.16 21.30
N LEU A 131 15.04 5.46 21.12
CA LEU A 131 15.89 6.24 22.00
C LEU A 131 15.08 6.79 23.18
N GLY A 132 13.92 7.36 22.90
CA GLY A 132 13.14 8.05 23.91
C GLY A 132 11.80 8.54 23.40
N LYS A 133 11.02 9.09 24.32
CA LYS A 133 9.75 9.75 24.03
C LYS A 133 9.82 11.23 24.39
N VAL A 134 9.18 12.05 23.58
CA VAL A 134 8.98 13.48 23.85
C VAL A 134 7.48 13.69 24.00
N ASP A 135 7.09 14.34 25.09
CA ASP A 135 5.69 14.42 25.48
C ASP A 135 5.04 13.00 25.55
N ARG A 136 3.71 12.90 25.60
CA ARG A 136 3.00 11.62 25.80
C ARG A 136 3.03 10.67 24.59
N ARG A 137 3.35 11.14 23.38
CA ARG A 137 3.08 10.39 22.14
C ARG A 137 4.20 10.41 21.08
N HIS A 138 5.25 11.20 21.23
CA HIS A 138 6.27 11.33 20.20
C HIS A 138 7.37 10.34 20.51
N ILE A 139 7.77 9.54 19.54
CA ILE A 139 8.86 8.60 19.70
C ILE A 139 10.02 8.99 18.80
N THR A 140 11.22 9.03 19.35
CA THR A 140 12.45 9.15 18.58
C THR A 140 13.15 7.81 18.56
N ARG A 141 13.47 7.35 17.34
CA ARG A 141 14.22 6.11 17.09
C ARG A 141 15.56 6.43 16.48
N ILE A 142 16.53 5.57 16.73
CA ILE A 142 17.84 5.57 16.07
C ILE A 142 17.83 4.44 15.04
N PHE A 143 18.28 4.74 13.83
CA PHE A 143 18.44 3.80 12.74
C PHE A 143 19.92 3.57 12.45
N PHE A 144 20.28 2.32 12.16
CA PHE A 144 21.66 1.88 11.94
C PHE A 144 21.83 1.26 10.54
N PRO A 145 22.10 2.09 9.52
CA PRO A 145 22.36 1.62 8.15
C PRO A 145 23.44 0.57 8.02
N GLY A 146 24.53 0.69 8.78
CA GLY A 146 25.66 -0.25 8.72
C GLY A 146 25.31 -1.69 9.14
N LEU A 147 24.21 -1.89 9.86
CA LEU A 147 23.70 -3.20 10.25
C LEU A 147 22.71 -3.79 9.23
N TYR A 148 22.35 -3.04 8.18
CA TYR A 148 21.35 -3.50 7.21
C TYR A 148 21.93 -4.57 6.27
N HIS A 149 21.20 -5.67 6.15
CA HIS A 149 21.44 -6.71 5.16
C HIS A 149 20.13 -7.08 4.45
N GLN A 150 20.18 -7.13 3.11
CA GLN A 150 18.99 -7.39 2.30
C GLN A 150 18.37 -8.75 2.65
N GLY A 151 17.07 -8.76 2.96
CA GLY A 151 16.32 -9.97 3.28
C GLY A 151 16.46 -10.48 4.72
N GLN A 152 17.24 -9.80 5.58
CA GLN A 152 17.38 -10.17 6.98
C GLN A 152 16.37 -9.45 7.89
N ASN A 153 16.22 -9.97 9.10
CA ASN A 153 15.40 -9.37 10.15
C ASN A 153 16.08 -8.08 10.66
N PRO A 154 15.38 -6.93 10.75
CA PRO A 154 15.93 -5.68 11.25
C PRO A 154 16.19 -5.65 12.78
N ALA A 155 16.01 -6.76 13.50
CA ALA A 155 16.29 -6.80 14.93
C ALA A 155 17.79 -6.60 15.22
N ILE A 156 18.10 -5.72 16.17
CA ILE A 156 19.47 -5.50 16.64
C ILE A 156 19.87 -6.65 17.60
N PRO A 157 21.02 -7.32 17.38
CA PRO A 157 21.46 -8.41 18.25
C PRO A 157 21.73 -7.94 19.70
N PRO A 158 21.50 -8.78 20.73
CA PRO A 158 21.69 -8.41 22.14
C PRO A 158 23.09 -7.88 22.48
N GLU A 159 24.13 -8.46 21.90
CA GLU A 159 25.52 -8.04 22.04
C GLU A 159 25.74 -6.63 21.49
N THR A 160 25.09 -6.29 20.38
CA THR A 160 25.12 -4.95 19.79
C THR A 160 24.34 -3.96 20.64
N MET A 161 23.20 -4.36 21.21
CA MET A 161 22.45 -3.53 22.18
C MET A 161 23.28 -3.22 23.43
N SER A 162 24.01 -4.20 23.96
CA SER A 162 24.92 -4.00 25.09
C SER A 162 26.03 -3.01 24.75
N LEU A 163 26.61 -3.14 23.56
CA LEU A 163 27.63 -2.22 23.05
C LEU A 163 27.08 -0.79 22.89
N ILE A 164 25.91 -0.63 22.26
CA ILE A 164 25.24 0.66 22.10
C ILE A 164 25.03 1.33 23.47
N TYR A 165 24.54 0.57 24.46
CA TYR A 165 24.30 1.12 25.79
C TYR A 165 25.61 1.56 26.49
N GLU A 166 26.59 0.67 26.57
CA GLU A 166 27.78 0.86 27.41
C GLU A 166 28.84 1.74 26.78
N LYS A 167 28.95 1.74 25.44
CA LYS A 167 29.97 2.50 24.71
C LYS A 167 29.45 3.81 24.13
N CYS A 168 28.13 3.94 23.91
CA CYS A 168 27.55 5.10 23.25
C CYS A 168 26.57 5.85 24.16
N LEU A 169 25.42 5.25 24.49
CA LEU A 169 24.32 5.94 25.17
C LEU A 169 24.72 6.42 26.57
N ARG A 170 25.13 5.51 27.44
CA ARG A 170 25.46 5.83 28.83
C ARG A 170 26.65 6.81 28.93
N PRO A 171 27.77 6.63 28.20
CA PRO A 171 28.85 7.62 28.21
C PRO A 171 28.40 9.01 27.74
N ALA A 172 27.57 9.09 26.69
CA ALA A 172 27.08 10.38 26.19
C ALA A 172 26.25 11.11 27.25
N VAL A 173 25.21 10.47 27.78
CA VAL A 173 24.31 11.10 28.77
C VAL A 173 25.03 11.48 30.06
N VAL A 174 25.95 10.62 30.56
CA VAL A 174 26.68 10.87 31.81
C VAL A 174 27.75 11.96 31.65
N SER A 175 28.32 12.11 30.44
CA SER A 175 29.29 13.18 30.16
C SER A 175 28.65 14.55 30.07
N LEU A 176 27.41 14.63 29.56
CA LEU A 176 26.68 15.87 29.35
C LEU A 176 25.86 16.28 30.60
N ASN A 177 25.22 15.31 31.26
CA ASN A 177 24.42 15.53 32.46
C ASN A 177 24.96 14.66 33.62
N GLY A 178 26.01 15.15 34.27
CA GLY A 178 26.64 14.45 35.39
C GLY A 178 25.76 14.32 36.63
N VAL A 179 24.74 15.17 36.78
CA VAL A 179 23.85 15.21 37.96
C VAL A 179 23.02 13.94 38.07
N ASP A 180 22.49 13.44 36.96
CA ASP A 180 21.65 12.24 36.93
C ASP A 180 22.45 10.93 36.80
N ARG A 181 23.79 10.97 36.89
CA ARG A 181 24.66 9.78 36.71
C ARG A 181 24.22 8.56 37.52
N SER A 182 23.76 8.77 38.75
CA SER A 182 23.30 7.70 39.65
C SER A 182 22.00 7.03 39.21
N ARG A 183 21.18 7.70 38.40
CA ARG A 183 19.92 7.16 37.87
C ARG A 183 20.15 6.20 36.70
N TRP A 184 21.30 6.29 36.04
CA TRP A 184 21.65 5.46 34.89
C TRP A 184 22.28 4.12 35.33
N PRO A 185 21.69 2.97 34.96
CA PRO A 185 22.29 1.66 35.22
C PRO A 185 23.73 1.59 34.71
N ILE A 186 24.62 0.90 35.42
CA ILE A 186 26.05 0.89 35.07
C ILE A 186 26.29 0.10 33.77
N THR A 187 25.64 -1.04 33.63
CA THR A 187 25.75 -1.96 32.48
C THR A 187 24.39 -2.25 31.87
N TYR A 188 24.38 -2.75 30.64
CA TYR A 188 23.15 -3.16 29.97
C TYR A 188 22.45 -4.31 30.71
N SER A 189 23.24 -5.26 31.24
CA SER A 189 22.73 -6.37 32.06
C SER A 189 22.09 -5.90 33.37
N THR A 190 22.62 -4.84 33.99
CA THR A 190 22.03 -4.24 35.17
C THR A 190 20.71 -3.55 34.83
N ALA A 191 20.65 -2.83 33.69
CA ALA A 191 19.39 -2.25 33.20
C ALA A 191 18.33 -3.34 32.97
N MET A 192 18.68 -4.43 32.29
CA MET A 192 17.77 -5.56 32.08
C MET A 192 17.25 -6.16 33.39
N THR A 193 18.10 -6.24 34.41
CA THR A 193 17.71 -6.78 35.73
C THR A 193 16.78 -5.83 36.47
N LEU A 194 17.08 -4.53 36.46
CA LEU A 194 16.27 -3.49 37.10
C LEU A 194 14.88 -3.38 36.50
N TYR A 195 14.77 -3.51 35.18
CA TYR A 195 13.51 -3.37 34.46
C TYR A 195 12.72 -4.67 34.33
N ARG A 196 13.07 -5.72 35.07
CA ARG A 196 12.35 -7.00 35.07
C ARG A 196 11.62 -7.18 36.40
N ASP A 197 10.31 -7.45 36.36
CA ASP A 197 9.55 -7.74 37.58
C ASP A 197 9.77 -9.16 38.10
N GLN A 198 9.22 -9.46 39.28
CA GLN A 198 9.31 -10.78 39.94
C GLN A 198 8.70 -11.92 39.11
N LYS A 199 7.82 -11.60 38.14
CA LYS A 199 7.21 -12.57 37.20
C LYS A 199 7.98 -12.65 35.89
N GLY A 200 9.11 -11.95 35.78
CA GLY A 200 9.98 -11.95 34.62
C GLY A 200 9.54 -11.03 33.48
N LYS A 201 8.50 -10.20 33.66
CA LYS A 201 7.99 -9.25 32.66
C LYS A 201 8.77 -7.94 32.73
N PHE A 202 9.05 -7.37 31.55
CA PHE A 202 9.78 -6.11 31.46
C PHE A 202 8.88 -4.89 31.66
N HIS A 203 9.34 -3.95 32.50
CA HIS A 203 8.82 -2.59 32.69
C HIS A 203 9.91 -1.61 32.27
N PHE A 204 9.83 -1.11 31.04
CA PHE A 204 10.85 -0.22 30.47
C PHE A 204 10.71 1.18 31.08
N GLY A 205 11.58 1.52 32.02
CA GLY A 205 11.60 2.87 32.61
C GLY A 205 12.29 3.89 31.72
N THR A 206 12.05 5.16 32.02
CA THR A 206 12.68 6.31 31.34
C THR A 206 13.42 7.19 32.32
N ILE A 207 14.37 7.98 31.81
CA ILE A 207 15.06 9.03 32.54
C ILE A 207 14.94 10.32 31.73
N ASP A 208 14.40 11.37 32.34
CA ASP A 208 14.24 12.66 31.66
C ASP A 208 15.60 13.32 31.40
N PHE A 209 15.78 13.80 30.18
CA PHE A 209 16.98 14.50 29.74
C PHE A 209 16.65 15.95 29.35
N PRO A 210 17.41 16.95 29.85
CA PRO A 210 17.11 18.37 29.65
C PRO A 210 17.13 18.79 28.17
N SER A 211 16.15 19.61 27.75
CA SER A 211 16.00 20.07 26.36
C SER A 211 17.22 20.81 25.82
N HIS A 212 17.81 21.71 26.62
CA HIS A 212 18.99 22.50 26.24
C HIS A 212 20.26 21.68 25.98
N LEU A 213 20.27 20.39 26.36
CA LEU A 213 21.38 19.46 26.10
C LEU A 213 21.07 18.46 24.97
N LEU A 214 19.84 18.42 24.43
CA LEU A 214 19.45 17.42 23.43
C LEU A 214 20.26 17.53 22.14
N GLY A 215 20.52 18.75 21.67
CA GLY A 215 21.38 18.94 20.49
C GLY A 215 22.78 18.37 20.70
N GLN A 216 23.39 18.65 21.86
CA GLN A 216 24.70 18.12 22.22
C GLN A 216 24.69 16.59 22.36
N LEU A 217 23.60 16.04 22.91
CA LEU A 217 23.41 14.59 23.02
C LEU A 217 23.32 13.93 21.66
N GLY A 218 22.52 14.47 20.73
CA GLY A 218 22.38 13.96 19.37
C GLY A 218 23.74 13.87 18.67
N HIS A 219 24.48 14.99 18.66
CA HIS A 219 25.83 15.05 18.10
C HIS A 219 26.80 14.06 18.77
N LYS A 220 26.77 13.97 20.11
CA LYS A 220 27.67 13.07 20.85
C LYS A 220 27.38 11.59 20.57
N LEU A 221 26.11 11.22 20.47
CA LEU A 221 25.71 9.86 20.13
C LEU A 221 26.20 9.49 18.72
N LEU A 222 25.96 10.34 17.73
CA LEU A 222 26.44 10.10 16.36
C LEU A 222 27.97 10.00 16.28
N GLU A 223 28.70 10.85 17.03
CA GLU A 223 30.17 10.78 17.13
C GLU A 223 30.64 9.44 17.71
N LEU A 224 29.96 8.92 18.73
CA LEU A 224 30.29 7.64 19.35
C LEU A 224 29.92 6.45 18.45
N PHE A 225 28.77 6.50 17.78
CA PHE A 225 28.35 5.48 16.82
C PHE A 225 29.31 5.37 15.64
N GLN A 226 29.84 6.48 15.14
CA GLN A 226 30.80 6.47 14.05
C GLN A 226 32.08 5.68 14.37
N LYS A 227 32.40 5.50 15.66
CA LYS A 227 33.58 4.76 16.13
C LYS A 227 33.32 3.27 16.35
N GLN A 228 32.09 2.79 16.18
CA GLN A 228 31.72 1.39 16.41
C GLN A 228 31.37 0.71 15.09
N ASP A 229 31.91 -0.49 14.88
CA ASP A 229 31.65 -1.28 13.67
C ASP A 229 30.16 -1.56 13.50
N GLY A 230 29.62 -1.24 12.32
CA GLY A 230 28.22 -1.43 11.95
C GLY A 230 27.28 -0.30 12.38
N LEU A 231 27.72 0.62 13.25
CA LEU A 231 26.88 1.74 13.72
C LEU A 231 27.14 3.06 12.97
N GLN A 232 28.02 3.05 11.97
CA GLN A 232 28.30 4.22 11.14
C GLN A 232 27.05 4.72 10.43
N ASP A 233 27.04 6.02 10.14
CA ASP A 233 25.94 6.70 9.43
C ASP A 233 24.58 6.59 10.11
N ALA A 234 24.56 6.31 11.42
CA ALA A 234 23.34 6.35 12.21
C ALA A 234 22.62 7.71 12.08
N PHE A 235 21.30 7.66 12.18
CA PHE A 235 20.43 8.84 12.12
C PHE A 235 19.20 8.67 13.00
N PHE A 236 18.49 9.76 13.25
CA PHE A 236 17.29 9.77 14.05
C PHE A 236 16.04 9.84 13.17
N VAL A 237 15.00 9.12 13.58
CA VAL A 237 13.65 9.31 13.04
C VAL A 237 12.73 9.71 14.18
N HIS A 238 12.10 10.86 14.02
CA HIS A 238 11.09 11.36 14.93
C HIS A 238 9.74 11.02 14.34
N GLU A 239 8.93 10.31 15.11
CA GLU A 239 7.59 9.96 14.71
C GLU A 239 6.60 10.50 15.74
N LEU A 240 5.77 11.42 15.26
CA LEU A 240 4.63 11.94 15.98
C LEU A 240 3.38 11.23 15.44
N ARG A 241 2.79 10.36 16.27
CA ARG A 241 1.52 9.68 15.97
C ARG A 241 0.47 10.07 16.99
N GLY A 242 -0.76 10.28 16.52
CA GLY A 242 -1.92 10.41 17.39
C GLY A 242 -2.23 11.82 17.84
N THR A 243 -2.06 12.82 16.97
CA THR A 243 -2.69 14.15 17.11
C THR A 243 -4.16 14.16 16.68
N LYS A 244 -4.80 12.98 16.60
CA LYS A 244 -6.19 12.84 16.15
C LYS A 244 -7.13 13.76 16.92
N GLY A 245 -7.77 14.67 16.19
CA GLY A 245 -8.69 15.69 16.72
C GLY A 245 -8.03 16.90 17.37
N ALA A 246 -6.70 16.91 17.59
CA ALA A 246 -5.98 18.06 18.12
C ALA A 246 -5.65 19.10 17.04
N SER A 247 -5.58 18.65 15.78
CA SER A 247 -5.29 19.50 14.62
C SER A 247 -6.47 19.59 13.64
N HIS A 248 -7.69 19.28 14.07
CA HIS A 248 -8.88 19.39 13.22
C HIS A 248 -9.11 20.85 12.79
N HIS A 249 -9.12 21.12 11.50
CA HIS A 249 -9.32 22.46 10.98
C HIS A 249 -10.04 22.47 9.63
N ASP A 250 -10.74 23.56 9.32
CA ASP A 250 -11.22 23.80 7.96
C ASP A 250 -10.01 24.14 7.06
N PRO A 251 -9.75 23.36 5.99
CA PRO A 251 -8.62 23.62 5.10
C PRO A 251 -8.68 24.97 4.39
N ARG A 252 -9.83 25.62 4.32
CA ARG A 252 -10.03 26.91 3.67
C ARG A 252 -9.70 28.08 4.61
N ASP A 253 -9.78 27.89 5.92
CA ASP A 253 -9.44 28.92 6.90
C ASP A 253 -7.91 28.98 7.14
N ALA A 254 -7.29 30.09 6.72
CA ALA A 254 -5.86 30.31 6.87
C ALA A 254 -5.39 30.39 8.33
N ARG A 255 -6.20 30.96 9.22
CA ARG A 255 -5.84 31.09 10.64
C ARG A 255 -5.93 29.72 11.32
N ALA A 256 -6.98 28.96 11.04
CA ALA A 256 -7.14 27.61 11.57
C ALA A 256 -5.99 26.68 11.11
N ARG A 257 -5.60 26.75 9.83
CA ARG A 257 -4.42 26.02 9.31
C ARG A 257 -3.15 26.36 10.09
N HIS A 258 -2.89 27.65 10.31
CA HIS A 258 -1.68 28.09 11.00
C HIS A 258 -1.69 27.68 12.48
N ALA A 259 -2.84 27.78 13.16
CA ALA A 259 -3.00 27.34 14.54
C ALA A 259 -2.78 25.82 14.68
N ALA A 260 -3.37 25.02 13.79
CA ALA A 260 -3.19 23.56 13.77
C ALA A 260 -1.72 23.18 13.53
N PHE A 261 -1.05 23.83 12.57
CA PHE A 261 0.38 23.63 12.33
C PHE A 261 1.21 23.97 13.58
N ASN A 262 1.01 25.14 14.18
CA ASN A 262 1.76 25.55 15.36
C ASN A 262 1.50 24.63 16.56
N ALA A 263 0.27 24.13 16.74
CA ALA A 263 -0.06 23.21 17.82
C ALA A 263 0.69 21.87 17.71
N VAL A 264 0.93 21.39 16.49
CA VAL A 264 1.68 20.15 16.22
C VAL A 264 3.19 20.39 16.30
N PHE A 265 3.66 21.54 15.84
CA PHE A 265 5.09 21.82 15.67
C PHE A 265 5.74 22.63 16.82
N ASN A 266 4.98 23.11 17.81
CA ASN A 266 5.50 23.92 18.94
C ASN A 266 6.56 23.20 19.80
N LEU A 267 6.62 21.86 19.75
CA LEU A 267 7.59 21.06 20.49
C LEU A 267 8.97 21.07 19.83
N PHE A 268 9.04 21.44 18.55
CA PHE A 268 10.25 21.39 17.76
C PHE A 268 10.96 22.74 17.70
N ASP A 269 12.28 22.67 17.62
CA ASP A 269 13.07 23.82 17.22
C ASP A 269 13.06 23.97 15.69
N MET A 270 12.13 24.80 15.22
CA MET A 270 11.96 25.06 13.78
C MET A 270 13.18 25.71 13.14
N SER A 271 14.13 26.27 13.91
CA SER A 271 15.33 26.92 13.35
C SER A 271 16.36 25.94 12.80
N ILE A 272 16.31 24.68 13.24
CA ILE A 272 17.24 23.61 12.83
C ILE A 272 16.58 22.52 11.99
N ILE A 273 15.25 22.60 11.81
CA ILE A 273 14.50 21.70 10.94
C ILE A 273 14.70 22.08 9.47
N LYS A 274 14.98 21.07 8.66
CA LYS A 274 14.99 21.16 7.19
C LYS A 274 13.69 20.60 6.65
N PRO A 275 12.79 21.40 6.05
CA PRO A 275 11.48 20.92 5.61
C PRO A 275 11.52 19.72 4.66
N GLU A 276 12.56 19.60 3.84
CA GLU A 276 12.77 18.49 2.90
C GLU A 276 12.99 17.13 3.57
N ASP A 277 13.41 17.13 4.83
CA ASP A 277 13.67 15.92 5.62
C ASP A 277 12.42 15.43 6.40
N TRP A 278 11.31 16.14 6.25
CA TRP A 278 10.08 15.91 7.02
C TRP A 278 8.89 15.63 6.10
N VAL A 279 8.09 14.66 6.49
CA VAL A 279 6.83 14.31 5.83
C VAL A 279 5.69 14.46 6.82
N VAL A 280 4.64 15.12 6.38
CA VAL A 280 3.41 15.32 7.15
C VAL A 280 2.30 14.57 6.45
N ASP A 281 1.72 13.59 7.14
CA ASP A 281 0.53 12.90 6.68
C ASP A 281 -0.71 13.68 7.13
N ILE A 282 -1.58 14.01 6.17
CA ILE A 282 -2.75 14.85 6.39
C ILE A 282 -3.99 14.08 5.94
N GLY A 283 -4.81 13.69 6.92
CA GLY A 283 -6.13 13.15 6.69
C GLY A 283 -7.07 14.25 6.17
N LEU A 284 -7.87 13.92 5.16
CA LEU A 284 -8.95 14.78 4.66
C LEU A 284 -10.28 14.06 4.87
N GLU A 285 -11.16 14.69 5.64
CA GLU A 285 -12.52 14.25 5.87
C GLU A 285 -13.46 15.13 5.05
N ILE A 286 -14.34 14.48 4.31
CA ILE A 286 -15.39 15.11 3.52
C ILE A 286 -16.71 14.63 4.08
N GLN A 287 -17.55 15.56 4.51
CA GLN A 287 -18.87 15.26 5.04
C GLN A 287 -19.92 15.98 4.19
N HIS A 288 -20.94 15.24 3.76
CA HIS A 288 -22.15 15.81 3.19
C HIS A 288 -23.32 15.30 4.02
N GLU A 289 -24.14 16.23 4.53
CA GLU A 289 -25.25 15.88 5.41
C GLU A 289 -26.25 14.97 4.67
N ASP A 290 -26.78 13.98 5.38
CA ASP A 290 -27.73 12.96 4.87
C ASP A 290 -27.28 12.13 3.65
N HIS A 291 -25.98 12.12 3.32
CA HIS A 291 -25.47 11.42 2.14
C HIS A 291 -24.32 10.47 2.47
N ILE A 292 -24.24 9.37 1.71
CA ILE A 292 -23.06 8.50 1.66
C ILE A 292 -22.21 8.93 0.48
N LEU A 293 -20.97 9.35 0.76
CA LEU A 293 -20.02 9.74 -0.28
C LEU A 293 -19.27 8.51 -0.79
N GLN A 294 -19.22 8.35 -2.11
CA GLN A 294 -18.41 7.32 -2.77
C GLN A 294 -17.20 7.94 -3.47
N TRP A 295 -16.02 7.40 -3.20
CA TRP A 295 -14.79 7.80 -3.89
C TRP A 295 -14.75 7.17 -5.28
N LEU A 296 -15.01 7.97 -6.30
CA LEU A 296 -14.87 7.56 -7.69
C LEU A 296 -13.49 7.95 -8.21
N THR A 297 -12.66 6.94 -8.50
CA THR A 297 -11.48 7.15 -9.35
C THR A 297 -11.95 7.25 -10.80
N LYS A 298 -11.46 8.23 -11.58
CA LYS A 298 -11.95 8.55 -12.94
C LYS A 298 -11.71 7.46 -14.02
N GLY A 299 -11.43 6.22 -13.64
CA GLY A 299 -11.32 5.08 -14.54
C GLY A 299 -10.22 4.10 -14.14
N HIS A 300 -10.29 2.88 -14.65
CA HIS A 300 -9.21 1.93 -14.54
C HIS A 300 -8.06 2.36 -15.44
N ARG A 301 -6.84 2.38 -14.88
CA ARG A 301 -5.62 2.54 -15.67
C ARG A 301 -5.28 1.21 -16.32
N LEU A 302 -4.94 1.23 -17.60
CA LEU A 302 -4.43 0.05 -18.29
C LEU A 302 -3.33 0.44 -19.26
N GLN A 303 -2.51 -0.53 -19.62
CA GLN A 303 -1.55 -0.42 -20.69
C GLN A 303 -1.98 -1.37 -21.80
N TYR A 304 -1.98 -0.90 -23.05
CA TYR A 304 -2.27 -1.75 -24.18
C TYR A 304 -1.11 -1.78 -25.17
N ARG A 305 -1.02 -2.89 -25.89
CA ARG A 305 -0.17 -3.03 -27.07
C ARG A 305 -1.01 -3.66 -28.17
N VAL A 306 -0.90 -3.11 -29.37
CA VAL A 306 -1.47 -3.74 -30.57
C VAL A 306 -0.55 -4.89 -30.97
N ILE A 307 -1.10 -6.09 -31.01
CA ILE A 307 -0.37 -7.32 -31.28
C ILE A 307 -0.56 -7.69 -32.75
N SER A 308 0.54 -8.07 -33.41
CA SER A 308 0.52 -8.53 -34.79
C SER A 308 -0.35 -9.77 -34.94
N ASP A 309 -0.90 -10.03 -36.13
CA ASP A 309 -1.72 -11.22 -36.36
C ASP A 309 -0.97 -12.54 -36.08
N GLY A 310 0.34 -12.55 -36.38
CA GLY A 310 1.23 -13.68 -36.06
C GLY A 310 1.36 -13.87 -34.56
N ASP A 311 1.78 -12.83 -33.82
CA ASP A 311 1.95 -12.92 -32.36
C ASP A 311 0.62 -13.20 -31.63
N TRP A 312 -0.51 -12.75 -32.18
CA TRP A 312 -1.83 -13.03 -31.62
C TRP A 312 -2.12 -14.53 -31.59
N ASN A 313 -1.79 -15.24 -32.68
CA ASN A 313 -1.99 -16.68 -32.79
C ASN A 313 -0.85 -17.48 -32.13
N ASP A 314 0.40 -17.10 -32.40
CA ASP A 314 1.57 -17.88 -32.01
C ASP A 314 2.02 -17.65 -30.58
N LEU A 315 1.67 -16.51 -29.99
CA LEU A 315 2.10 -16.16 -28.63
C LEU A 315 0.92 -15.98 -27.69
N VAL A 316 -0.08 -15.18 -28.06
CA VAL A 316 -1.20 -14.89 -27.15
C VAL A 316 -2.13 -16.10 -27.05
N PHE A 317 -2.64 -16.61 -28.16
CA PHE A 317 -3.55 -17.76 -28.18
C PHE A 317 -2.90 -19.01 -27.56
N LYS A 318 -1.69 -19.39 -27.98
CA LYS A 318 -0.98 -20.57 -27.45
C LYS A 318 -0.65 -20.49 -25.95
N ARG A 319 -0.60 -19.29 -25.36
CA ARG A 319 -0.46 -19.14 -23.89
C ARG A 319 -1.78 -19.35 -23.16
N TYR A 320 -2.89 -18.93 -23.75
CA TYR A 320 -4.23 -19.15 -23.18
C TYR A 320 -4.70 -20.59 -23.35
N PHE A 321 -4.39 -21.19 -24.49
CA PHE A 321 -4.76 -22.53 -24.92
C PHE A 321 -3.48 -23.27 -25.37
N PRO A 322 -2.67 -23.78 -24.42
CA PRO A 322 -1.48 -24.54 -24.77
C PRO A 322 -1.88 -25.84 -25.49
N PRO A 323 -1.15 -26.25 -26.54
CA PRO A 323 -1.38 -27.51 -27.25
C PRO A 323 -1.10 -28.72 -26.34
N LYS A 324 -1.69 -29.86 -26.70
CA LYS A 324 -1.49 -31.12 -25.97
C LYS A 324 -0.02 -31.51 -25.94
N GLY A 325 0.44 -32.05 -24.80
CA GLY A 325 1.80 -32.57 -24.65
C GLY A 325 2.91 -31.52 -24.53
N ILE A 326 2.60 -30.23 -24.66
CA ILE A 326 3.56 -29.14 -24.44
C ILE A 326 3.25 -28.51 -23.06
N PRO A 327 4.04 -28.82 -22.01
CA PRO A 327 3.92 -28.10 -20.75
C PRO A 327 4.15 -26.63 -21.01
N SER A 328 3.44 -25.76 -20.29
CA SER A 328 3.85 -24.36 -20.21
C SER A 328 5.34 -24.33 -19.83
N THR A 329 6.13 -23.56 -20.57
CA THR A 329 7.60 -23.53 -20.51
C THR A 329 8.16 -23.09 -19.15
N THR A 330 7.32 -22.88 -18.15
CA THR A 330 7.67 -22.30 -16.86
C THR A 330 7.20 -23.18 -15.71
N LYS A 331 8.13 -23.60 -14.84
CA LYS A 331 7.88 -24.47 -13.67
C LYS A 331 6.91 -23.89 -12.62
N SER A 332 6.54 -22.62 -12.73
CA SER A 332 5.66 -21.91 -11.79
C SER A 332 4.68 -20.99 -12.53
N LEU A 333 3.60 -21.55 -13.06
CA LEU A 333 2.50 -20.77 -13.64
C LEU A 333 1.72 -20.01 -12.56
N GLN A 334 1.63 -18.69 -12.71
CA GLN A 334 0.79 -17.81 -11.91
C GLN A 334 -0.55 -17.57 -12.61
N HIS A 335 -1.64 -17.54 -11.83
CA HIS A 335 -3.03 -17.26 -12.26
C HIS A 335 -3.70 -18.32 -13.16
N PHE A 336 -2.96 -18.96 -14.08
CA PHE A 336 -3.51 -20.02 -14.94
C PHE A 336 -4.08 -21.21 -14.15
N PRO A 337 -3.36 -21.82 -13.18
CA PRO A 337 -3.88 -23.00 -12.47
C PRO A 337 -5.12 -22.70 -11.61
N SER A 338 -5.30 -21.45 -11.17
CA SER A 338 -6.48 -21.01 -10.42
C SER A 338 -7.70 -20.73 -11.32
N ALA A 339 -7.51 -20.51 -12.62
CA ALA A 339 -8.62 -20.21 -13.53
C ALA A 339 -9.44 -21.46 -13.86
N SER A 340 -10.76 -21.36 -13.75
CA SER A 340 -11.70 -22.46 -14.04
C SER A 340 -11.57 -22.94 -15.49
N TYR A 341 -11.55 -22.01 -16.45
CA TYR A 341 -11.44 -22.35 -17.87
C TYR A 341 -10.15 -23.14 -18.16
N TYR A 342 -9.02 -22.75 -17.55
CA TYR A 342 -7.73 -23.36 -17.82
C TYR A 342 -7.69 -24.80 -17.30
N ARG A 343 -8.28 -25.05 -16.12
CA ARG A 343 -8.43 -26.42 -15.59
C ARG A 343 -9.34 -27.28 -16.46
N GLN A 344 -10.45 -26.72 -16.95
CA GLN A 344 -11.35 -27.41 -17.87
C GLN A 344 -10.67 -27.71 -19.20
N TRP A 345 -9.89 -26.77 -19.73
CA TRP A 345 -9.10 -26.94 -20.94
C TRP A 345 -8.09 -28.08 -20.81
N GLN A 346 -7.32 -28.12 -19.71
CA GLN A 346 -6.39 -29.22 -19.44
C GLN A 346 -7.11 -30.57 -19.34
N SER A 347 -8.22 -30.63 -18.58
CA SER A 347 -9.01 -31.85 -18.46
C SER A 347 -9.61 -32.32 -19.79
N LEU A 348 -9.96 -31.40 -20.70
CA LEU A 348 -10.42 -31.73 -22.03
C LEU A 348 -9.28 -32.32 -22.86
N LEU A 349 -8.11 -31.68 -22.85
CA LEU A 349 -6.93 -32.18 -23.57
C LEU A 349 -6.47 -33.57 -23.09
N ASP A 350 -6.60 -33.88 -21.80
CA ASP A 350 -6.26 -35.19 -21.26
C ASP A 350 -7.14 -36.31 -21.85
N GLN A 351 -8.34 -35.99 -22.33
CA GLN A 351 -9.33 -36.95 -22.85
C GLN A 351 -9.29 -37.15 -24.37
N LEU A 352 -8.75 -36.19 -25.12
CA LEU A 352 -8.70 -36.21 -26.59
C LEU A 352 -7.43 -36.88 -27.10
N ASP A 353 -7.39 -37.39 -28.32
CA ASP A 353 -6.10 -37.73 -28.96
C ASP A 353 -5.38 -36.47 -29.53
N GLU A 354 -4.18 -36.64 -30.10
CA GLU A 354 -3.40 -35.53 -30.64
C GLU A 354 -4.12 -34.84 -31.81
N ASP A 355 -4.69 -35.61 -32.74
CA ASP A 355 -5.39 -35.12 -33.93
C ASP A 355 -6.67 -34.37 -33.54
N GLU A 356 -7.47 -34.93 -32.62
CA GLU A 356 -8.68 -34.31 -32.08
C GLU A 356 -8.37 -32.99 -31.35
N SER A 357 -7.27 -32.96 -30.59
CA SER A 357 -6.84 -31.76 -29.86
C SER A 357 -6.42 -30.63 -30.81
N GLU A 358 -5.73 -30.99 -31.90
CA GLU A 358 -5.34 -30.05 -32.94
C GLU A 358 -6.58 -29.48 -33.65
N ILE A 359 -7.54 -30.34 -33.99
CA ILE A 359 -8.78 -29.93 -34.64
C ILE A 359 -9.54 -28.93 -33.75
N ILE A 360 -9.70 -29.23 -32.46
CA ILE A 360 -10.39 -28.35 -31.51
C ILE A 360 -9.69 -27.00 -31.37
N GLN A 361 -8.35 -26.98 -31.28
CA GLN A 361 -7.61 -25.73 -31.22
C GLN A 361 -7.73 -24.92 -32.50
N ASN A 362 -7.40 -25.52 -33.65
CA ASN A 362 -7.16 -24.79 -34.88
C ASN A 362 -8.45 -24.48 -35.66
N HIS A 363 -9.45 -25.36 -35.61
CA HIS A 363 -10.68 -25.22 -36.39
C HIS A 363 -11.86 -24.67 -35.59
N HIS A 364 -11.83 -24.72 -34.25
CA HIS A 364 -12.92 -24.23 -33.41
C HIS A 364 -12.51 -23.06 -32.53
N LEU A 365 -11.49 -23.23 -31.68
CA LEU A 365 -11.13 -22.22 -30.69
C LEU A 365 -10.41 -21.02 -31.30
N MET A 366 -9.43 -21.22 -32.17
CA MET A 366 -8.67 -20.12 -32.77
C MET A 366 -9.56 -19.19 -33.63
N PRO A 367 -10.49 -19.70 -34.47
CA PRO A 367 -11.44 -18.85 -35.18
C PRO A 367 -12.37 -18.04 -34.24
N TRP A 368 -12.78 -18.62 -33.11
CA TRP A 368 -13.54 -17.89 -32.09
C TRP A 368 -12.68 -16.84 -31.38
N PHE A 369 -11.47 -17.20 -30.97
CA PHE A 369 -10.51 -16.32 -30.28
C PHE A 369 -10.13 -15.11 -31.14
N ASN A 370 -10.03 -15.31 -32.46
CA ASN A 370 -9.77 -14.24 -33.43
C ASN A 370 -10.91 -13.22 -33.56
N LYS A 371 -12.08 -13.48 -32.97
CA LYS A 371 -13.19 -12.51 -32.85
C LYS A 371 -13.04 -11.59 -31.64
N LEU A 372 -12.12 -11.86 -30.72
CA LEU A 372 -11.89 -11.04 -29.54
C LEU A 372 -11.11 -9.77 -29.91
N TYR A 373 -11.61 -8.61 -29.46
CA TYR A 373 -10.98 -7.31 -29.66
C TYR A 373 -9.69 -7.16 -28.86
N TRP A 374 -9.69 -7.71 -27.64
CA TRP A 374 -8.58 -7.67 -26.73
C TRP A 374 -8.66 -8.83 -25.74
N VAL A 375 -7.52 -9.18 -25.16
CA VAL A 375 -7.40 -10.09 -24.01
C VAL A 375 -6.37 -9.54 -23.04
N PRO A 376 -6.36 -9.94 -21.75
CA PRO A 376 -5.21 -9.66 -20.90
C PRO A 376 -3.94 -10.18 -21.58
N HIS A 377 -2.85 -9.42 -21.53
CA HIS A 377 -1.63 -9.86 -22.19
C HIS A 377 -0.93 -10.93 -21.34
N PRO A 378 -0.82 -12.18 -21.82
CA PRO A 378 -0.17 -13.23 -21.07
C PRO A 378 1.35 -13.05 -21.14
N GLU A 379 2.06 -13.16 -20.01
CA GLU A 379 3.52 -13.38 -20.02
C GLU A 379 3.80 -14.90 -20.00
N GLY A 380 5.06 -15.32 -20.11
CA GLY A 380 5.40 -16.74 -20.16
C GLY A 380 5.01 -17.52 -18.88
N ASP A 381 4.95 -16.85 -17.75
CA ASP A 381 4.67 -17.44 -16.44
C ASP A 381 3.30 -17.04 -15.87
N ARG A 382 2.55 -16.11 -16.48
CA ARG A 382 1.34 -15.54 -15.88
C ARG A 382 0.32 -15.09 -16.91
N MET A 383 -0.96 -15.21 -16.56
CA MET A 383 -2.07 -14.82 -17.44
C MET A 383 -2.16 -13.30 -17.68
N TRP A 384 -1.68 -12.49 -16.75
CA TRP A 384 -1.69 -11.03 -16.84
C TRP A 384 -0.60 -10.43 -15.95
N SER A 385 -0.22 -9.20 -16.25
CA SER A 385 0.84 -8.46 -15.56
C SER A 385 0.41 -7.03 -15.26
N THR A 386 0.81 -6.53 -14.10
CA THR A 386 0.62 -5.15 -13.67
C THR A 386 1.90 -4.33 -13.73
N LYS A 387 3.00 -4.89 -14.26
CA LYS A 387 4.28 -4.19 -14.30
C LYS A 387 4.21 -3.01 -15.28
N LYS A 388 5.00 -1.96 -15.02
CA LYS A 388 5.18 -0.85 -15.97
C LYS A 388 5.74 -1.40 -17.29
N GLY A 389 5.06 -1.14 -18.40
CA GLY A 389 5.43 -1.55 -19.75
C GLY A 389 6.63 -0.78 -20.27
N GLY A 390 7.33 -1.37 -21.24
CA GLY A 390 8.34 -0.68 -22.04
C GLY A 390 7.72 0.30 -23.05
N LYS A 391 8.54 0.85 -23.95
CA LYS A 391 8.13 1.87 -24.94
C LYS A 391 6.99 1.43 -25.88
N GLU A 392 6.81 0.12 -26.04
CA GLU A 392 5.78 -0.47 -26.90
C GLU A 392 4.37 -0.49 -26.26
N TRP A 393 4.25 -0.07 -25.01
CA TRP A 393 3.00 -0.05 -24.25
C TRP A 393 2.43 1.35 -24.16
N ILE A 394 1.17 1.51 -24.54
CA ILE A 394 0.45 2.78 -24.49
C ILE A 394 -0.41 2.80 -23.23
N MET A 395 -0.22 3.83 -22.40
CA MET A 395 -0.97 4.03 -21.16
C MET A 395 -2.32 4.70 -21.45
N LEU A 396 -3.38 4.16 -20.83
CA LEU A 396 -4.71 4.77 -20.80
C LEU A 396 -5.13 5.02 -19.34
N PRO A 397 -5.52 6.27 -18.99
CA PRO A 397 -5.41 7.49 -19.80
C PRO A 397 -3.94 7.91 -20.03
N PRO A 398 -3.64 8.68 -21.09
CA PRO A 398 -2.30 9.23 -21.31
C PRO A 398 -1.76 9.96 -20.08
N GLY A 399 -0.47 9.80 -19.80
CA GLY A 399 0.19 10.42 -18.64
C GLY A 399 0.05 9.68 -17.31
N GLY A 400 -0.62 8.51 -17.27
CA GLY A 400 -0.65 7.66 -16.09
C GLY A 400 0.74 7.19 -15.64
N LEU A 401 1.01 7.28 -14.33
CA LEU A 401 2.24 6.79 -13.70
C LEU A 401 2.02 5.43 -13.01
N GLY A 402 3.02 4.55 -13.04
CA GLY A 402 3.07 3.31 -12.27
C GLY A 402 2.67 2.04 -13.04
N GLY A 403 2.54 0.95 -12.29
CA GLY A 403 2.11 -0.35 -12.81
C GLY A 403 0.59 -0.44 -12.90
N CYS A 404 0.07 -1.03 -13.99
CA CYS A 404 -1.35 -1.32 -14.18
C CYS A 404 -1.52 -2.50 -15.16
N PRO A 405 -2.71 -3.12 -15.22
CA PRO A 405 -2.97 -4.27 -16.08
C PRO A 405 -2.58 -4.02 -17.54
N ARG A 406 -1.95 -5.02 -18.15
CA ARG A 406 -1.58 -5.02 -19.56
C ARG A 406 -2.59 -5.81 -20.39
N ILE A 407 -3.01 -5.27 -21.52
CA ILE A 407 -3.89 -5.94 -22.49
C ILE A 407 -3.23 -6.04 -23.87
N ALA A 408 -3.46 -7.16 -24.53
CA ALA A 408 -3.16 -7.38 -25.93
C ALA A 408 -4.38 -6.95 -26.75
N VAL A 409 -4.20 -6.04 -27.70
CA VAL A 409 -5.25 -5.61 -28.64
C VAL A 409 -5.03 -6.31 -29.97
N ASN A 410 -6.09 -6.93 -30.49
CA ASN A 410 -6.07 -7.65 -31.75
C ASN A 410 -6.00 -6.65 -32.91
N THR A 411 -4.92 -6.70 -33.69
CA THR A 411 -4.71 -5.77 -34.80
C THR A 411 -5.81 -5.82 -35.86
N ARG A 412 -6.59 -6.91 -35.95
CA ARG A 412 -7.72 -7.04 -36.88
C ARG A 412 -8.82 -6.01 -36.64
N PHE A 413 -8.92 -5.49 -35.42
CA PHE A 413 -9.93 -4.51 -34.99
C PHE A 413 -9.34 -3.15 -34.64
N TYR A 414 -8.01 -3.03 -34.54
CA TYR A 414 -7.36 -1.76 -34.21
C TYR A 414 -7.48 -0.76 -35.35
N GLY A 415 -7.94 0.46 -35.04
CA GLY A 415 -8.10 1.54 -36.02
C GLY A 415 -9.28 1.39 -36.99
N LYS A 416 -10.10 0.34 -36.84
CA LYS A 416 -11.38 0.22 -37.55
C LYS A 416 -12.48 0.82 -36.67
N ASP A 417 -13.49 1.44 -37.28
CA ASP A 417 -14.70 1.86 -36.59
C ASP A 417 -15.36 0.63 -35.95
N VAL A 418 -15.08 0.44 -34.67
CA VAL A 418 -15.81 -0.50 -33.83
C VAL A 418 -17.26 0.02 -33.84
N PRO A 419 -18.27 -0.82 -34.10
CA PRO A 419 -19.65 -0.41 -33.86
C PRO A 419 -19.68 0.15 -32.45
N ARG A 420 -19.98 1.45 -32.32
CA ARG A 420 -20.24 2.02 -31.02
C ARG A 420 -21.27 1.07 -30.40
N LEU A 421 -20.91 0.43 -29.28
CA LEU A 421 -21.92 -0.03 -28.35
C LEU A 421 -22.55 1.26 -27.85
N VAL A 422 -23.52 1.76 -28.62
CA VAL A 422 -24.26 2.99 -28.38
C VAL A 422 -25.10 2.71 -27.14
N GLY A 423 -24.52 3.00 -25.99
CA GLY A 423 -25.21 3.55 -24.84
C GLY A 423 -24.76 4.99 -24.67
N GLY A 424 -24.82 5.77 -25.74
CA GLY A 424 -24.59 7.21 -25.69
C GLY A 424 -25.84 7.89 -25.19
N THR A 425 -25.82 8.37 -23.95
CA THR A 425 -26.69 9.44 -23.49
C THR A 425 -26.01 10.77 -23.83
N SER A 426 -26.64 11.52 -24.72
CA SER A 426 -26.69 12.98 -24.64
C SER A 426 -27.09 13.45 -23.26
#